data_AF-A0A7S4SIM2-F1
#
_entry.id   AF-A0A7S4SIM2-F1
#
_cell.length_a   1.000
_cell.length_b   1.000
_cell.length_c   1.000
_cell.angle_alpha   90.00
_cell.angle_beta   90.00
_cell.angle_gamma   90.00
#
_symmetry.space_group_name_H-M   'P 1'
#
loop_
_entity.id
_entity.type
_entity.pdbx_description
1 polymer ?
#
loop_
_entity_poly.entity_id
_entity_poly.type
_entity_poly.pdbx_seq_one_letter_code
_entity_poly.pdbx_strand_id
1 'polypeptide(L)'
;GRPSTPTLRALPAAGGSRTSPASSTATAAVSRFILKRLIDSALLQKRRAAEIALGVADSNHLLSRQRLAGIVGNQGRYRRLDAHGCDRAREILRLQRRLHNMRKARGATTELEHLHAQIEHLQQQHASLSAQAALSALRADIRQMLRQGAWRSGCSKGRDRL
;
A
#
# COMPACT_ATOMS: atom_id res chain seq x y z
N GLY A 1 -44.48 -30.18 32.52
CA GLY A 1 -44.00 -29.60 31.25
C GLY A 1 -42.49 -29.56 31.30
N ARG A 2 -41.80 -30.13 30.30
CA ARG A 2 -40.34 -30.10 30.21
C ARG A 2 -39.91 -28.92 29.31
N PRO A 3 -38.82 -28.20 29.61
CA PRO A 3 -38.32 -27.13 28.75
C PRO A 3 -37.52 -27.68 27.58
N SER A 4 -37.79 -27.15 26.38
CA SER A 4 -37.14 -27.44 25.11
C SER A 4 -35.82 -26.66 24.98
N THR A 5 -34.72 -27.39 24.82
CA THR A 5 -33.40 -26.83 24.48
C THR A 5 -33.27 -26.54 22.98
N PRO A 6 -32.64 -25.43 22.56
CA PRO A 6 -32.38 -25.15 21.16
C PRO A 6 -31.14 -25.89 20.64
N THR A 7 -31.33 -26.64 19.56
CA THR A 7 -30.30 -27.37 18.80
C THR A 7 -29.37 -26.39 18.08
N LEU A 8 -28.09 -26.37 18.45
CA LEU A 8 -27.03 -25.65 17.76
C LEU A 8 -26.77 -26.29 16.38
N ARG A 9 -27.02 -25.52 15.32
CA ARG A 9 -26.79 -25.91 13.93
C ARG A 9 -25.32 -25.62 13.57
N ALA A 10 -24.54 -26.67 13.34
CA ALA A 10 -23.14 -26.58 12.94
C ALA A 10 -23.01 -25.91 11.56
N LEU A 11 -22.10 -24.93 11.47
CA LEU A 11 -21.68 -24.27 10.24
C LEU A 11 -20.72 -25.20 9.46
N PRO A 12 -20.88 -25.35 8.13
CA PRO A 12 -19.88 -26.03 7.32
C PRO A 12 -18.62 -25.15 7.19
N ALA A 13 -17.47 -25.76 7.46
CA ALA A 13 -16.15 -25.17 7.28
C ALA A 13 -15.95 -24.74 5.81
N ALA A 14 -15.65 -23.46 5.62
CA ALA A 14 -15.28 -22.90 4.33
C ALA A 14 -14.01 -23.59 3.81
N GLY A 15 -14.13 -24.25 2.66
CA GLY A 15 -13.03 -24.88 1.94
C GLY A 15 -11.93 -23.88 1.63
N GLY A 16 -10.74 -24.16 2.16
CA GLY A 16 -9.51 -23.45 1.86
C GLY A 16 -9.21 -23.46 0.36
N SER A 17 -8.97 -22.27 -0.14
CA SER A 17 -8.43 -21.94 -1.45
C SER A 17 -7.23 -22.82 -1.81
N ARG A 18 -7.37 -23.63 -2.87
CA ARG A 18 -6.25 -24.27 -3.57
C ARG A 18 -5.46 -23.17 -4.29
N THR A 19 -4.41 -22.65 -3.67
CA THR A 19 -3.40 -21.87 -4.39
C THR A 19 -2.53 -22.85 -5.17
N SER A 20 -2.68 -22.84 -6.49
CA SER A 20 -1.86 -23.62 -7.42
C SER A 20 -0.38 -23.16 -7.34
N PRO A 21 0.59 -24.03 -7.05
CA PRO A 21 2.00 -23.66 -6.85
C PRO A 21 2.77 -23.32 -8.14
N ALA A 22 2.20 -23.61 -9.32
CA ALA A 22 2.93 -23.55 -10.59
C ALA A 22 3.19 -22.12 -11.12
N SER A 23 2.42 -21.11 -10.70
CA SER A 23 2.59 -19.73 -11.22
C SER A 23 3.55 -18.86 -10.38
N SER A 24 4.02 -19.34 -9.23
CA SER A 24 4.85 -18.56 -8.29
C SER A 24 6.34 -18.55 -8.64
N THR A 25 6.83 -19.54 -9.39
CA THR A 25 8.27 -19.72 -9.63
C THR A 25 8.77 -18.85 -10.79
N ALA A 26 7.97 -18.67 -11.84
CA ALA A 26 8.30 -17.85 -12.99
C ALA A 26 8.45 -16.36 -12.63
N THR A 27 7.54 -15.84 -11.80
CA THR A 27 7.58 -14.45 -11.32
C THR A 27 8.76 -14.20 -10.36
N ALA A 28 9.11 -15.20 -9.55
CA ALA A 28 10.28 -15.16 -8.67
C ALA A 28 11.60 -15.14 -9.46
N ALA A 29 11.71 -15.92 -10.54
CA ALA A 29 12.90 -15.94 -11.39
C ALA A 29 13.14 -14.58 -12.08
N VAL A 30 12.08 -13.98 -12.64
CA VAL A 30 12.14 -12.65 -13.27
C VAL A 30 12.53 -11.58 -12.25
N SER A 31 11.95 -11.64 -11.05
CA SER A 31 12.26 -10.68 -9.98
C SER A 31 13.71 -10.77 -9.51
N ARG A 32 14.26 -11.99 -9.35
CA ARG A 32 15.68 -12.18 -9.02
C ARG A 32 16.62 -11.65 -10.12
N PHE A 33 16.28 -11.85 -11.39
CA PHE A 33 17.05 -11.34 -12.51
C PHE A 33 17.11 -9.81 -12.52
N ILE A 34 15.97 -9.14 -12.31
CA ILE A 34 15.90 -7.68 -12.23
C ILE A 34 16.73 -7.16 -11.04
N LEU A 35 16.65 -7.82 -9.87
CA LEU A 35 17.43 -7.43 -8.69
C LEU A 35 18.94 -7.55 -8.91
N LYS A 36 19.40 -8.59 -9.62
CA LYS A 36 20.82 -8.72 -10.00
C LYS A 36 21.27 -7.56 -10.91
N ARG A 37 20.50 -7.23 -11.94
CA ARG A 37 20.80 -6.08 -12.81
C ARG A 37 20.80 -4.74 -12.07
N LEU A 38 19.97 -4.58 -11.04
CA LEU A 38 19.99 -3.38 -10.18
C LEU A 38 21.26 -3.28 -9.33
N ILE A 39 21.84 -4.41 -8.93
CA ILE A 39 23.14 -4.46 -8.24
C ILE A 39 24.26 -4.07 -9.21
N ASP A 40 24.23 -4.61 -10.44
CA ASP A 40 25.26 -4.39 -11.46
C ASP A 40 25.29 -2.95 -11.98
N SER A 41 24.15 -2.26 -11.97
CA SER A 41 23.99 -0.90 -12.51
C SER A 41 24.44 0.24 -11.58
N ALA A 42 25.19 -0.05 -10.50
CA ALA A 42 25.84 0.92 -9.62
C ALA A 42 24.96 1.98 -8.93
N LEU A 43 23.63 1.81 -8.90
CA LEU A 43 22.73 2.66 -8.11
C LEU A 43 22.87 2.33 -6.61
N LEU A 44 23.81 2.99 -5.92
CA LEU A 44 24.24 2.67 -4.54
C LEU A 44 23.10 2.42 -3.54
N GLN A 45 22.04 3.24 -3.55
CA GLN A 45 20.87 3.04 -2.67
C GLN A 45 20.01 1.82 -3.05
N LYS A 46 19.83 1.57 -4.36
CA LYS A 46 19.05 0.43 -4.85
C LYS A 46 19.81 -0.88 -4.74
N ARG A 47 21.15 -0.84 -4.83
CA ARG A 47 22.03 -1.99 -4.64
C ARG A 47 21.86 -2.61 -3.25
N ARG A 48 21.97 -1.83 -2.18
CA ARG A 48 21.79 -2.35 -0.80
C ARG A 48 20.38 -2.90 -0.56
N ALA A 49 19.35 -2.25 -1.11
CA ALA A 49 17.98 -2.76 -1.04
C ALA A 49 17.81 -4.08 -1.81
N ALA A 50 18.45 -4.21 -2.97
CA ALA A 50 18.42 -5.43 -3.78
C ALA A 50 19.20 -6.58 -3.14
N GLU A 51 20.34 -6.29 -2.50
CA GLU A 51 21.10 -7.28 -1.73
C GLU A 51 20.27 -7.84 -0.56
N ILE A 52 19.56 -6.99 0.19
CA ILE A 52 18.63 -7.44 1.23
C ILE A 52 17.49 -8.28 0.63
N ALA A 53 16.90 -7.83 -0.49
CA ALA A 53 15.80 -8.53 -1.15
C ALA A 53 16.19 -9.90 -1.71
N LEU A 54 17.43 -10.06 -2.19
CA LEU A 54 17.97 -11.34 -2.65
C LEU A 54 18.37 -12.27 -1.50
N GLY A 55 18.74 -11.71 -0.35
CA GLY A 55 19.06 -12.46 0.86
C GLY A 55 17.86 -12.88 1.70
N VAL A 56 16.62 -12.62 1.26
CA VAL A 56 15.42 -13.02 1.99
C VAL A 56 15.19 -14.53 1.89
N ALA A 57 15.45 -15.23 2.99
CA ALA A 57 14.98 -16.59 3.21
C ALA A 57 13.60 -16.59 3.87
N ASP A 58 12.82 -17.67 3.70
CA ASP A 58 11.45 -17.76 4.18
C ASP A 58 11.28 -17.61 5.70
N SER A 59 12.34 -17.84 6.47
CA SER A 59 12.37 -17.67 7.93
C SER A 59 12.52 -16.21 8.38
N ASN A 60 12.94 -15.28 7.51
CA ASN A 60 13.42 -13.95 7.90
C ASN A 60 12.69 -12.77 7.24
N HIS A 61 11.51 -12.99 6.66
CA HIS A 61 10.73 -11.96 5.94
C HIS A 61 10.51 -10.66 6.75
N LEU A 62 10.22 -10.78 8.06
CA LEU A 62 9.99 -9.63 8.94
C LEU A 62 11.25 -8.77 9.13
N LEU A 63 12.39 -9.40 9.38
CA LEU A 63 13.67 -8.72 9.58
C LEU A 63 14.16 -8.08 8.27
N SER A 64 14.04 -8.79 7.15
CA SER A 64 14.37 -8.25 5.83
C SER A 64 13.52 -7.03 5.48
N ARG A 65 12.22 -7.05 5.83
CA ARG A 65 11.32 -5.92 5.65
C ARG A 65 11.71 -4.72 6.51
N GLN A 66 12.10 -4.92 7.76
CA GLN A 66 12.60 -3.85 8.64
C GLN A 66 13.90 -3.24 8.10
N ARG A 67 14.86 -4.07 7.67
CA ARG A 67 16.13 -3.60 7.08
C ARG A 67 15.89 -2.82 5.79
N LEU A 68 15.03 -3.33 4.91
CA LEU A 68 14.62 -2.63 3.68
C LEU A 68 13.97 -1.26 3.97
N ALA A 69 13.13 -1.16 5.01
CA ALA A 69 12.50 0.10 5.39
C ALA A 69 13.52 1.16 5.83
N GLY A 70 14.63 0.75 6.46
CA GLY A 70 15.73 1.65 6.80
C GLY A 70 16.52 2.16 5.59
N ILE A 71 16.59 1.40 4.50
CA ILE A 71 17.42 1.73 3.31
C ILE A 71 16.65 2.48 2.23
N VAL A 72 15.42 2.05 1.92
CA VAL A 72 14.60 2.64 0.85
C VAL A 72 14.04 4.02 1.27
N GLY A 73 14.19 4.37 2.55
CA GLY A 73 13.60 5.54 3.15
C GLY A 73 12.10 5.37 3.37
N ASN A 74 11.54 6.22 4.22
CA ASN A 74 10.13 6.20 4.60
C ASN A 74 9.18 6.66 3.48
N GLN A 75 9.50 6.45 2.19
CA GLN A 75 8.66 6.89 1.08
C GLN A 75 7.27 6.25 1.12
N GLY A 76 7.18 5.01 1.60
CA GLY A 76 5.90 4.33 1.84
C GLY A 76 5.11 4.89 3.02
N ARG A 77 5.75 5.59 3.97
CA ARG A 77 5.10 6.18 5.15
C ARG A 77 4.10 7.25 4.76
N TYR A 78 4.43 8.09 3.78
CA TYR A 78 3.55 9.16 3.30
C TYR A 78 2.40 8.67 2.42
N ARG A 79 2.46 7.41 1.97
CA ARG A 79 1.41 6.76 1.17
C ARG A 79 0.54 5.79 1.97
N ARG A 80 0.88 5.56 3.25
CA ARG A 80 0.12 4.66 4.11
C ARG A 80 -1.19 5.33 4.52
N LEU A 81 -2.29 4.63 4.27
CA LEU A 81 -3.59 5.02 4.76
C LEU A 81 -3.66 4.78 6.28
N ASP A 82 -4.26 5.74 6.98
CA ASP A 82 -4.71 5.57 8.35
C ASP A 82 -5.97 4.67 8.39
N ALA A 83 -6.43 4.33 9.59
CA ALA A 83 -7.62 3.49 9.76
C ALA A 83 -8.83 4.08 9.01
N HIS A 84 -9.07 5.38 9.19
CA HIS A 84 -10.14 6.09 8.49
C HIS A 84 -9.95 6.13 6.96
N GLY A 85 -8.71 6.25 6.48
CA GLY A 85 -8.37 6.17 5.06
C GLY A 85 -8.67 4.79 4.47
N CYS A 86 -8.41 3.73 5.24
CA CYS A 86 -8.78 2.38 4.85
C CYS A 86 -10.30 2.22 4.77
N ASP A 87 -11.04 2.74 5.75
CA ASP A 87 -12.51 2.68 5.76
C ASP A 87 -13.11 3.44 4.57
N ARG A 88 -12.63 4.65 4.29
CA ARG A 88 -13.02 5.41 3.08
C ARG A 88 -12.72 4.65 1.79
N ALA A 89 -11.55 4.04 1.69
CA ALA A 89 -11.17 3.25 0.51
C ALA A 89 -12.08 2.02 0.32
N ARG A 90 -12.42 1.32 1.41
CA ARG A 90 -13.38 0.20 1.38
C ARG A 90 -14.77 0.67 0.95
N GLU A 91 -15.20 1.84 1.42
CA GLU A 91 -16.50 2.42 1.07
C GLU A 91 -16.56 2.78 -0.41
N ILE A 92 -15.52 3.43 -0.96
CA ILE A 92 -15.41 3.71 -2.39
C ILE A 92 -15.52 2.41 -3.21
N LEU A 93 -14.80 1.36 -2.82
CA LEU A 93 -14.87 0.06 -3.50
C LEU A 93 -16.25 -0.61 -3.37
N ARG A 94 -16.96 -0.42 -2.25
CA ARG A 94 -18.33 -0.90 -2.05
C ARG A 94 -19.29 -0.21 -3.02
N LEU A 95 -19.23 1.13 -3.10
CA LEU A 95 -20.09 1.92 -3.98
C LEU A 95 -19.77 1.66 -5.46
N GLN A 96 -18.50 1.54 -5.84
CA GLN A 96 -18.12 1.18 -7.22
C GLN A 96 -18.67 -0.18 -7.64
N ARG A 97 -18.63 -1.19 -6.75
CA ARG A 97 -19.24 -2.51 -7.00
C ARG A 97 -20.76 -2.40 -7.14
N ARG A 98 -21.42 -1.61 -6.28
CA ARG A 98 -22.86 -1.36 -6.38
C ARG A 98 -23.23 -0.71 -7.70
N LEU A 99 -22.52 0.34 -8.11
CA LEU A 99 -22.71 1.05 -9.37
C LEU A 99 -22.51 0.12 -10.57
N HIS A 100 -21.48 -0.74 -10.54
CA HIS A 100 -21.26 -1.75 -11.58
C HIS A 100 -22.43 -2.74 -11.70
N ASN A 101 -22.92 -3.26 -10.57
CA ASN A 101 -24.05 -4.19 -10.56
C ASN A 101 -25.35 -3.53 -11.06
N MET A 102 -25.59 -2.27 -10.70
CA MET A 102 -26.77 -1.52 -11.15
C MET A 102 -26.72 -1.21 -12.66
N ARG A 103 -25.54 -0.89 -13.20
CA ARG A 103 -25.36 -0.73 -14.65
C ARG A 103 -25.71 -2.02 -15.41
N LYS A 104 -25.34 -3.18 -14.86
CA LYS A 104 -25.72 -4.48 -15.45
C LYS A 104 -27.23 -4.75 -15.38
N ALA A 105 -27.88 -4.36 -14.30
CA ALA A 105 -29.31 -4.58 -14.08
C ALA A 105 -30.23 -3.58 -14.81
N ARG A 106 -29.69 -2.67 -15.65
CA ARG A 106 -30.43 -1.55 -16.26
C ARG A 106 -31.18 -0.71 -15.22
N GLY A 107 -30.50 -0.42 -14.10
CA GLY A 107 -31.07 0.39 -13.01
C GLY A 107 -31.48 1.80 -13.44
N ALA A 108 -32.31 2.43 -12.61
CA ALA A 108 -32.77 3.81 -12.82
C ALA A 108 -31.59 4.79 -12.96
N THR A 109 -31.66 5.68 -13.95
CA THR A 109 -30.59 6.63 -14.28
C THR A 109 -30.27 7.57 -13.12
N THR A 110 -31.29 8.01 -12.37
CA THR A 110 -31.15 8.93 -11.23
C THR A 110 -30.35 8.32 -10.07
N GLU A 111 -30.57 7.05 -9.75
CA GLU A 111 -29.81 6.36 -8.69
C GLU A 111 -28.34 6.15 -9.10
N LEU A 112 -28.09 5.90 -10.39
CA LEU A 112 -26.73 5.77 -10.94
C LEU A 112 -25.96 7.09 -10.84
N GLU A 113 -26.59 8.21 -11.20
CA GLU A 113 -26.03 9.56 -11.07
C GLU A 113 -25.69 9.88 -9.62
N HIS A 114 -26.62 9.60 -8.69
CA HIS A 114 -26.41 9.81 -7.27
C HIS A 114 -25.24 8.97 -6.73
N LEU A 115 -25.16 7.68 -7.07
CA LEU A 115 -24.02 6.83 -6.68
C LEU A 115 -22.70 7.32 -7.27
N HIS A 116 -22.73 7.85 -8.50
CA HIS A 116 -21.54 8.40 -9.13
C HIS A 116 -21.04 9.64 -8.36
N ALA A 117 -21.94 10.59 -8.07
CA ALA A 117 -21.64 11.78 -7.29
C ALA A 117 -21.11 11.44 -5.89
N GLN A 118 -21.67 10.41 -5.23
CA GLN A 118 -21.17 9.94 -3.93
C GLN A 118 -19.74 9.38 -4.02
N ILE A 119 -19.42 8.60 -5.07
CA ILE A 119 -18.07 8.07 -5.28
C ILE A 119 -17.08 9.22 -5.51
N GLU A 120 -17.41 10.18 -6.36
CA GLU A 120 -16.57 11.34 -6.65
C GLU A 120 -16.30 12.16 -5.39
N HIS A 121 -17.34 12.44 -4.59
CA HIS A 121 -17.21 13.16 -3.33
C HIS A 121 -16.26 12.45 -2.36
N LEU A 122 -16.43 11.13 -2.17
CA LEU A 122 -15.57 10.34 -1.29
C LEU A 122 -14.11 10.28 -1.81
N GLN A 123 -13.91 10.21 -3.12
CA GLN A 123 -12.57 10.25 -3.71
C GLN A 123 -11.88 11.59 -3.47
N GLN A 124 -12.59 12.71 -3.66
CA GLN A 124 -12.08 14.05 -3.38
C GLN A 124 -11.71 14.20 -1.90
N GLN A 125 -12.60 13.79 -1.00
CA GLN A 125 -12.34 13.78 0.45
C GLN A 125 -11.12 12.93 0.80
N HIS A 126 -11.04 11.71 0.24
CA HIS A 126 -9.92 10.81 0.48
C HIS A 126 -8.59 11.41 0.00
N ALA A 127 -8.55 12.00 -1.19
CA ALA A 127 -7.37 12.64 -1.74
C ALA A 127 -6.91 13.83 -0.88
N SER A 128 -7.85 14.71 -0.49
CA SER A 128 -7.56 15.88 0.37
C SER A 128 -6.98 15.46 1.72
N LEU A 129 -7.64 14.54 2.42
CA LEU A 129 -7.19 14.06 3.73
C LEU A 129 -5.85 13.32 3.65
N SER A 130 -5.63 12.53 2.59
CA SER A 130 -4.36 11.83 2.38
C SER A 130 -3.22 12.82 2.15
N ALA A 131 -3.45 13.89 1.38
CA ALA A 131 -2.47 14.95 1.17
C ALA A 131 -2.13 15.69 2.47
N GLN A 132 -3.14 15.99 3.29
CA GLN A 132 -2.95 16.63 4.60
C GLN A 132 -2.14 15.75 5.55
N ALA A 133 -2.44 14.45 5.62
CA ALA A 133 -1.70 13.49 6.43
C ALA A 133 -0.24 13.34 5.96
N ALA A 134 0.00 13.29 4.64
CA ALA A 134 1.34 13.24 4.08
C ALA A 134 2.14 14.52 4.42
N LEU A 135 1.52 15.70 4.29
CA LEU A 135 2.12 16.98 4.63
C LEU A 135 2.47 17.07 6.12
N SER A 136 1.57 16.62 7.01
CA SER A 136 1.79 16.67 8.46
C SER A 136 2.95 15.74 8.87
N ALA A 137 3.00 14.54 8.29
CA ALA A 137 4.10 13.60 8.49
C ALA A 137 5.42 14.16 7.97
N LEU A 138 5.44 14.77 6.78
CA LEU A 138 6.64 15.36 6.20
C LEU A 138 7.16 16.52 7.08
N ARG A 139 6.27 17.38 7.59
CA ARG A 139 6.63 18.45 8.52
C ARG A 139 7.19 17.91 9.84
N ALA A 140 6.62 16.82 10.36
CA ALA A 140 7.15 16.17 11.56
C ALA A 140 8.58 15.65 11.32
N ASP A 141 8.81 15.01 10.18
CA ASP A 141 10.12 14.46 9.82
C ASP A 141 11.15 15.56 9.57
N ILE A 142 10.78 16.65 8.88
CA ILE A 142 11.66 17.83 8.72
C ILE A 142 12.06 18.38 10.08
N ARG A 143 11.10 18.57 11.01
CA ARG A 143 11.41 19.04 12.36
C ARG A 143 12.31 18.08 13.12
N GLN A 144 12.11 16.78 12.98
CA GLN A 144 12.98 15.76 13.58
C GLN A 144 14.40 15.83 13.02
N MET A 145 14.56 15.91 11.70
CA MET A 145 15.86 16.03 11.04
C MET A 145 16.59 17.30 11.49
N LEU A 146 15.88 18.45 11.54
CA LEU A 146 16.46 19.70 12.03
C LEU A 146 16.95 19.59 13.48
N ARG A 147 16.20 18.92 14.37
CA ARG A 147 16.63 18.65 15.75
C ARG A 147 17.86 17.76 15.84
N GLN A 148 18.07 16.88 14.85
CA GLN A 148 19.24 16.01 14.76
C GLN A 148 20.47 16.70 14.14
N GLY A 149 20.40 18.00 13.90
CA GLY A 149 21.49 18.75 13.24
C GLY A 149 21.57 18.48 11.74
N ALA A 150 20.46 18.10 11.09
CA ALA A 150 20.44 18.07 9.63
C ALA A 150 20.40 19.50 9.10
N TRP A 151 21.54 19.99 8.61
CA TRP A 151 21.64 21.25 7.90
C TRP A 151 21.45 20.99 6.42
N ARG A 152 20.85 21.94 5.68
CA ARG A 152 20.99 21.95 4.22
C ARG A 152 22.48 22.16 3.92
N SER A 153 23.19 21.09 3.56
CA SER A 153 24.46 21.22 2.86
C SER A 153 24.18 22.08 1.64
N GLY A 154 24.66 23.33 1.67
CA GLY A 154 24.32 24.32 0.66
C GLY A 154 24.49 23.71 -0.72
N CYS A 155 23.49 23.83 -1.58
CA CYS A 155 23.70 23.64 -3.00
C CYS A 155 24.77 24.65 -3.40
N SER A 156 26.03 24.20 -3.44
CA SER A 156 27.10 24.82 -4.17
C SER A 156 26.68 24.78 -5.63
N LYS A 157 25.84 25.73 -6.02
CA LYS A 157 25.65 26.07 -7.43
C LYS A 157 27.06 26.38 -7.92
N GLY A 158 27.59 25.51 -8.78
CA GLY A 158 28.84 25.74 -9.47
C GLY A 158 28.80 27.14 -10.08
N ARG A 159 29.50 28.06 -9.42
CA ARG A 159 30.32 29.02 -10.15
C ARG A 159 31.57 28.24 -10.55
N ASP A 160 32.16 28.63 -11.68
CA ASP A 160 33.26 27.98 -12.40
C ASP A 160 32.69 27.06 -13.51
N ARG A 161 32.82 27.38 -14.81
CA ARG A 161 33.87 28.12 -15.50
C ARG A 161 33.29 28.83 -16.75
N LEU A 162 33.65 30.10 -16.94
CA LEU A 162 33.79 30.75 -18.25
C LEU A 162 35.22 30.51 -18.74
#